data_AF-A0A3A9S5C0-F1
#
_entry.id   AF-A0A3A9S5C0-F1
#
_cell.length_a   1.000
_cell.length_b   1.000
_cell.length_c   1.000
_cell.angle_alpha   90.00
_cell.angle_beta   90.00
_cell.angle_gamma   90.00
#
_symmetry.space_group_name_H-M   'P 1'
#
loop_
_entity.id
_entity.type
_entity.pdbx_description
1 polymer ?
#
loop_
_entity_poly.entity_id
_entity_poly.type
_entity_poly.pdbx_seq_one_letter_code
_entity_poly.pdbx_strand_id
1 'polypeptide(L)'
;MNIYLGDDVRSVDPADRNVELNDELLVFLSKISRGAEPDLSPICNIDPYADVSLNVSEVKEIAKLCETVIRDRLLDDHEEAEEGYCIISDLMELANEAIAMNCGLVSIGD
;
A
#
# COMPACT_ATOMS: atom_id res chain seq x y z
N MET A 1 -9.01 2.00 -4.59
CA MET A 1 -8.10 1.22 -5.47
C MET A 1 -7.80 -0.14 -4.84
N ASN A 2 -7.48 -1.16 -5.64
CA ASN A 2 -7.18 -2.51 -5.16
C ASN A 2 -5.76 -2.94 -5.54
N ILE A 3 -5.01 -3.51 -4.58
CA ILE A 3 -3.64 -3.98 -4.79
C ILE A 3 -3.60 -5.51 -4.79
N TYR A 4 -3.01 -6.07 -5.84
CA TYR A 4 -2.87 -7.49 -6.10
C TYR A 4 -1.39 -7.89 -6.16
N LEU A 5 -1.13 -9.17 -5.97
CA LEU A 5 0.17 -9.76 -6.28
C LEU A 5 0.30 -9.95 -7.80
N GLY A 6 1.41 -9.52 -8.40
CA GLY A 6 1.63 -9.72 -9.83
C GLY A 6 2.61 -8.73 -10.46
N ASP A 7 3.06 -9.05 -11.67
CA ASP A 7 4.03 -8.23 -12.43
C ASP A 7 3.40 -7.45 -13.59
N ASP A 8 2.17 -7.78 -14.00
CA ASP A 8 1.48 -7.17 -15.14
C ASP A 8 -0.02 -7.01 -14.84
N VAL A 9 -0.53 -5.80 -15.04
CA VAL A 9 -1.96 -5.45 -14.96
C VAL A 9 -2.86 -6.45 -15.69
N ARG A 10 -2.42 -6.93 -16.86
CA ARG A 10 -3.19 -7.84 -17.72
C ARG A 10 -3.34 -9.24 -17.13
N SER A 11 -2.56 -9.56 -16.09
CA SER A 11 -2.54 -10.88 -15.47
C SER A 11 -3.33 -10.96 -14.16
N VAL A 12 -3.87 -9.82 -13.68
CA VAL A 12 -4.67 -9.78 -12.46
C VAL A 12 -6.01 -10.48 -12.65
N ASP A 13 -6.34 -11.40 -11.76
CA ASP A 13 -7.69 -11.93 -11.60
C ASP A 13 -8.41 -11.15 -10.48
N PRO A 14 -9.54 -10.47 -10.74
CA PRO A 14 -10.31 -9.76 -9.71
C PRO A 14 -10.80 -10.65 -8.56
N ALA A 15 -10.82 -11.98 -8.73
CA ALA A 15 -11.16 -12.93 -7.67
C ALA A 15 -9.97 -13.25 -6.74
N ASP A 16 -8.75 -12.85 -7.09
CA ASP A 16 -7.57 -13.06 -6.26
C ASP A 16 -7.60 -12.21 -4.98
N ARG A 17 -6.86 -12.69 -3.97
CA ARG A 17 -6.61 -11.93 -2.74
C ARG A 17 -6.01 -10.58 -3.10
N ASN A 18 -6.61 -9.52 -2.56
CA ASN A 18 -6.15 -8.16 -2.73
C ASN A 18 -6.27 -7.39 -1.42
N VAL A 19 -5.70 -6.18 -1.42
CA VAL A 19 -5.88 -5.19 -0.38
C VAL A 19 -6.52 -3.96 -0.99
N GLU A 20 -7.67 -3.58 -0.45
CA GLU A 20 -8.33 -2.33 -0.81
C GLU A 20 -7.72 -1.18 -0.03
N LEU A 21 -7.15 -0.21 -0.74
CA LEU A 21 -6.77 1.08 -0.13
C LEU A 21 -7.88 2.08 -0.41
N ASN A 22 -8.49 2.55 0.69
CA ASN A 22 -9.54 3.57 0.63
C ASN A 22 -8.95 4.99 0.53
N ASP A 23 -9.72 5.89 -0.07
CA ASP A 23 -9.29 7.26 -0.34
C ASP A 23 -9.03 8.06 0.95
N GLU A 24 -9.79 7.80 2.01
CA GLU A 24 -9.67 8.53 3.28
C GLU A 24 -8.32 8.27 3.96
N LEU A 25 -7.90 7.00 4.01
CA LEU A 25 -6.59 6.59 4.52
C LEU A 25 -5.46 7.17 3.67
N LEU A 26 -5.58 7.13 2.34
CA LEU A 26 -4.58 7.71 1.43
C LEU A 26 -4.44 9.23 1.63
N VAL A 27 -5.56 9.95 1.79
CA VAL A 27 -5.56 11.39 2.10
C VAL A 27 -4.87 11.66 3.44
N PHE A 28 -5.10 10.81 4.44
CA PHE A 28 -4.47 10.95 5.76
C PHE A 28 -2.96 10.71 5.72
N LEU A 29 -2.51 9.61 5.09
CA LEU A 29 -1.09 9.30 4.89
C LEU A 29 -0.37 10.43 4.11
N SER A 30 -1.04 11.01 3.11
CA SER A 30 -0.51 12.15 2.36
C SER A 30 -0.31 13.39 3.25
N LYS A 31 -1.20 13.64 4.22
CA LYS A 31 -1.04 14.74 5.19
C LYS A 31 0.16 14.51 6.10
N ILE A 32 0.35 13.30 6.59
CA ILE A 32 1.53 12.93 7.41
C ILE A 32 2.81 13.17 6.63
N SER A 33 2.88 12.63 5.41
CA SER A 33 4.05 12.74 4.53
C SER A 33 4.46 14.19 4.19
N ARG A 34 3.50 15.12 4.20
CA ARG A 34 3.75 16.56 3.99
C ARG A 34 4.16 17.29 5.27
N GLY A 35 3.86 16.72 6.43
CA GLY A 35 4.06 17.35 7.74
C GLY A 35 5.44 17.13 8.34
N ALA A 36 6.09 15.98 8.09
CA ALA A 36 7.43 15.62 8.58
C ALA A 36 7.92 14.29 7.95
N GLU A 37 9.12 13.84 8.33
CA GLU A 37 9.54 12.45 8.13
C GLU A 37 8.66 11.48 8.95
N PRO A 38 8.40 10.25 8.46
CA PRO A 38 8.94 9.64 7.22
C PRO A 38 8.25 10.13 5.94
N ASP A 39 8.97 10.09 4.82
CA ASP A 39 8.38 10.27 3.48
C ASP A 39 7.55 9.02 3.12
N LEU A 40 6.22 9.17 3.15
CA LEU A 40 5.27 8.12 2.78
C LEU A 40 4.86 8.20 1.31
N SER A 41 5.51 9.07 0.52
CA SER A 41 5.17 9.29 -0.88
C SER A 41 5.14 8.01 -1.73
N PRO A 42 5.95 6.96 -1.51
CA PRO A 42 5.82 5.72 -2.29
C PRO A 42 4.50 4.97 -2.09
N ILE A 43 3.86 5.08 -0.91
CA ILE A 43 2.51 4.54 -0.68
C ILE A 43 1.47 5.50 -1.28
N CYS A 44 1.62 6.80 -1.01
CA CYS A 44 0.65 7.82 -1.41
C CYS A 44 0.62 8.14 -2.91
N ASN A 45 1.69 7.80 -3.64
CA ASN A 45 1.82 8.07 -5.08
C ASN A 45 1.43 6.87 -5.94
N ILE A 46 0.96 5.77 -5.34
CA ILE A 46 0.27 4.75 -6.13
C ILE A 46 -1.00 5.43 -6.66
N ASP A 47 -1.04 5.64 -7.97
CA ASP A 47 -2.13 6.37 -8.61
C ASP A 47 -3.44 5.60 -8.38
N PRO A 48 -4.41 6.17 -7.64
CA PRO A 48 -5.64 5.47 -7.31
C PRO A 48 -6.58 5.32 -8.52
N TYR A 49 -6.30 6.02 -9.63
CA TYR A 49 -7.13 6.02 -10.85
C TYR A 49 -6.44 5.37 -12.05
N ALA A 50 -5.21 4.90 -11.89
CA ALA A 50 -4.47 4.25 -12.96
C ALA A 50 -3.99 2.87 -12.54
N ASP A 51 -3.99 1.96 -13.50
CA ASP A 51 -3.40 0.65 -13.29
C ASP A 51 -1.87 0.77 -13.34
N VAL A 52 -1.21 0.30 -12.28
CA VAL A 52 0.24 0.43 -12.11
C VAL A 52 0.83 -0.90 -11.67
N SER A 53 1.93 -1.30 -12.31
CA SER A 53 2.75 -2.43 -11.86
C SER A 53 3.96 -1.90 -11.11
N LEU A 54 4.21 -2.45 -9.92
CA LEU A 54 5.30 -2.13 -9.02
C LEU A 54 6.29 -3.28 -9.02
N ASN A 55 7.55 -3.00 -9.32
CA ASN A 55 8.59 -4.02 -9.32
C ASN A 55 9.02 -4.37 -7.89
N VAL A 56 9.70 -5.51 -7.72
CA VAL A 56 10.15 -6.03 -6.41
C VAL A 56 10.92 -4.99 -5.56
N SER A 57 11.67 -4.08 -6.17
CA SER A 57 12.39 -3.02 -5.44
C SER A 57 11.43 -2.00 -4.83
N GLU A 58 10.41 -1.60 -5.59
CA GLU A 58 9.34 -0.69 -5.12
C GLU A 58 8.51 -1.36 -4.03
N VAL A 59 8.19 -2.66 -4.20
CA VAL A 59 7.47 -3.45 -3.19
C VAL A 59 8.24 -3.53 -1.86
N LYS A 60 9.57 -3.67 -1.90
CA LYS A 60 10.41 -3.64 -0.67
C LYS A 60 10.35 -2.30 0.06
N GLU A 61 10.22 -1.21 -0.68
CA GLU A 61 10.06 0.12 -0.11
C GLU A 61 8.69 0.27 0.56
N ILE A 62 7.62 -0.17 -0.11
CA ILE A 62 6.26 -0.21 0.45
C ILE A 62 6.23 -1.01 1.76
N ALA A 63 6.77 -2.23 1.77
CA ALA A 63 6.78 -3.07 2.98
C ALA A 63 7.44 -2.36 4.18
N LYS A 64 8.56 -1.67 3.96
CA LYS A 64 9.27 -0.89 4.99
C LYS A 64 8.46 0.31 5.48
N LEU A 65 7.75 0.98 4.58
CA LEU A 65 6.92 2.12 4.94
C LEU A 65 5.69 1.66 5.75
N CYS A 66 5.06 0.55 5.37
CA CYS A 66 3.99 -0.05 6.16
C CYS A 66 4.47 -0.42 7.58
N GLU A 67 5.65 -1.06 7.70
CA GLU A 67 6.27 -1.35 8.99
C GLU A 67 6.47 -0.08 9.82
N THR A 68 6.92 1.00 9.18
CA THR A 68 7.15 2.30 9.83
C THR A 68 5.83 2.92 10.33
N VAL A 69 4.78 2.92 9.49
CA VAL A 69 3.44 3.41 9.86
C VAL A 69 2.90 2.69 11.08
N ILE A 70 3.04 1.35 11.12
CA ILE A 70 2.58 0.52 12.25
C ILE A 70 3.44 0.76 13.49
N ARG A 71 4.77 0.67 13.36
CA ARG A 71 5.72 0.76 14.48
C ARG A 71 5.64 2.12 15.18
N ASP A 72 5.60 3.19 14.39
CA ASP A 72 5.65 4.56 14.89
C ASP A 72 4.25 5.12 15.20
N ARG A 73 3.23 4.26 15.07
CA ARG A 73 1.83 4.55 15.38
C ARG A 73 1.28 5.80 14.67
N LEU A 74 1.57 5.90 13.37
CA LEU A 74 1.29 7.12 12.60
C LEU A 74 -0.20 7.35 12.33
N LEU A 75 -1.07 6.35 12.56
CA LEU A 75 -2.51 6.46 12.32
C LEU A 75 -3.32 6.79 13.58
N ASP A 76 -2.69 7.01 14.73
CA ASP A 76 -3.41 7.20 16.01
C ASP A 76 -4.38 8.40 16.00
N ASP A 77 -4.13 9.42 15.17
CA ASP A 77 -5.00 10.60 14.98
C ASP A 77 -6.01 10.45 13.80
N HIS A 78 -6.06 9.28 13.16
CA HIS A 78 -7.05 8.96 12.12
C HIS A 78 -8.40 8.63 12.75
N GLU A 79 -9.51 9.06 12.13
CA GLU A 79 -10.87 8.80 12.64
C GLU A 79 -11.16 7.29 12.75
N GLU A 80 -10.64 6.52 11.80
CA GLU A 80 -10.75 5.06 11.74
C GLU A 80 -9.37 4.41 11.90
N ALA A 81 -8.65 4.74 12.97
CA ALA A 81 -7.27 4.29 13.19
C ALA A 81 -7.12 2.76 13.17
N GLU A 82 -8.02 2.02 13.82
CA GLU A 82 -7.97 0.55 13.90
C GLU A 82 -8.09 -0.09 12.52
N GLU A 83 -9.06 0.36 11.71
CA GLU A 83 -9.25 -0.11 10.34
C GLU A 83 -8.05 0.26 9.46
N GLY A 84 -7.55 1.49 9.58
CA GLY A 84 -6.35 1.93 8.88
C GLY A 84 -5.14 1.05 9.17
N TYR A 85 -4.92 0.67 10.44
CA TYR A 85 -3.83 -0.26 10.78
C TYR A 85 -4.05 -1.67 10.22
N CYS A 86 -5.29 -2.17 10.19
CA CYS A 86 -5.59 -3.45 9.55
C CYS A 86 -5.22 -3.42 8.06
N ILE A 87 -5.65 -2.39 7.34
CA ILE A 87 -5.35 -2.21 5.91
C ILE A 87 -3.84 -2.13 5.66
N ILE A 88 -3.11 -1.35 6.46
CA ILE A 88 -1.64 -1.23 6.34
C ILE A 88 -0.93 -2.55 6.69
N SER A 89 -1.44 -3.30 7.66
CA SER A 89 -0.93 -4.63 7.99
C SER A 89 -1.13 -5.60 6.83
N ASP A 90 -2.33 -5.62 6.23
CA ASP A 90 -2.63 -6.49 5.09
C ASP A 90 -1.77 -6.14 3.88
N LEU A 91 -1.55 -4.85 3.61
CA LEU A 91 -0.64 -4.40 2.55
C LEU A 91 0.80 -4.85 2.83
N MET A 92 1.27 -4.74 4.07
CA MET A 92 2.59 -5.22 4.48
C MET A 92 2.74 -6.72 4.26
N GLU A 93 1.72 -7.52 4.61
CA GLU A 93 1.71 -8.95 4.38
C GLU A 93 1.77 -9.29 2.89
N LEU A 94 0.93 -8.65 2.07
CA LEU A 94 0.91 -8.86 0.63
C LEU A 94 2.25 -8.50 -0.02
N ALA A 95 2.86 -7.38 0.41
CA ALA A 95 4.18 -6.96 -0.07
C ALA A 95 5.27 -7.95 0.33
N ASN A 96 5.25 -8.47 1.57
CA ASN A 96 6.20 -9.48 2.02
C ASN A 96 6.04 -10.81 1.27
N GLU A 97 4.82 -11.20 0.94
CA GLU A 97 4.51 -12.36 0.10
C GLU A 97 5.11 -12.19 -1.30
N ALA A 98 4.87 -11.04 -1.94
CA ALA A 98 5.43 -10.72 -3.25
C ALA A 98 6.98 -10.72 -3.25
N ILE A 99 7.60 -10.16 -2.21
CA ILE A 99 9.06 -10.19 -2.03
C ILE A 99 9.58 -11.62 -1.90
N ALA A 100 8.91 -12.48 -1.14
CA ALA A 100 9.30 -13.88 -0.96
C ALA A 100 9.18 -14.67 -2.27
N MET A 101 8.20 -14.35 -3.11
CA MET A 101 7.99 -14.93 -4.43
C MET A 101 8.87 -14.30 -5.52
N ASN A 102 9.59 -13.23 -5.20
CA ASN A 102 10.35 -12.42 -6.16
C ASN A 102 9.47 -11.93 -7.33
N CYS A 103 8.26 -11.46 -7.02
CA CYS A 103 7.34 -10.80 -7.93
C CYS A 103 6.92 -9.41 -7.41
N GLY A 104 6.28 -8.64 -8.27
CA GLY A 104 5.77 -7.32 -8.02
C GLY A 104 4.39 -7.27 -7.34
N LEU A 105 3.85 -6.06 -7.30
CA LEU A 105 2.45 -5.79 -7.00
C LEU A 105 1.80 -5.08 -8.19
N VAL A 106 0.49 -5.25 -8.33
CA VAL A 106 -0.31 -4.48 -9.28
C VAL A 106 -1.37 -3.70 -8.51
N SER A 107 -1.38 -2.39 -8.70
CA SER A 107 -2.52 -1.54 -8.34
C SER A 107 -3.50 -1.49 -9.50
N ILE A 108 -4.77 -1.76 -9.23
CA ILE A 108 -5.89 -1.52 -10.14
C ILE A 108 -6.65 -0.32 -9.60
N GLY A 109 -6.74 0.72 -10.42
CA GLY A 109 -7.47 1.94 -10.08
C GLY A 109 -8.98 1.67 -10.00
N ASP A 110 -9.68 2.51 -9.24
CA ASP A 110 -11.16 2.47 -9.14
C ASP A 110 -11.82 3.53 -10.05
#